data_AF-A0A7V0W0G0-F1
#
_entry.id   AF-A0A7V0W0G0-F1
#
_cell.length_a   1.000
_cell.length_b   1.000
_cell.length_c   1.000
_cell.angle_alpha   90.00
_cell.angle_beta   90.00
_cell.angle_gamma   90.00
#
_symmetry.space_group_name_H-M   'P 1'
#
loop_
_entity.id
_entity.type
_entity.pdbx_description
1 polymer ?
#
loop_
_entity_poly.entity_id
_entity_poly.type
_entity_poly.pdbx_seq_one_letter_code
_entity_poly.pdbx_strand_id
1 'polypeptide(L)'
;MSDLASIEKTLESIKAVVGDNKDFDRFSHEIRIAQRYIDAKPENKPAWGPLVDKALEHVEMESRKTSPDMKSAVENAENLLAPIGEALKEYTIYCVGHAHIDMNWMWNWPETVSVTNDTFSTVDRLMDEFPDFKFSQSQASTYLAAKEYLPEVYEMIRRRIKEGGWEVTANTWVECEENIASGEILCRHLLYTKRFMREEFGFELDKIKIDWEPDLFGHPHTLPGILAKAGVKFYYFCRGGKGHRLFWWQSPDKSRVLAFDDAVLWYNGEITPDL
;
A
#
# COMPACT_ATOMS: atom_id res chain seq x y z
N MET A 1 5.93 32.57 7.95
CA MET A 1 5.81 31.11 7.85
C MET A 1 5.03 30.83 6.61
N SER A 2 5.72 30.30 5.62
CA SER A 2 5.12 29.80 4.39
C SER A 2 4.07 28.73 4.71
N ASP A 3 3.08 28.63 3.84
CA ASP A 3 2.18 27.48 3.74
C ASP A 3 2.56 26.66 2.51
N LEU A 4 2.00 25.45 2.39
CA LEU A 4 2.34 24.55 1.29
C LEU A 4 2.11 25.20 -0.09
N ALA A 5 1.05 26.01 -0.25
CA ALA A 5 0.77 26.70 -1.51
C ALA A 5 1.85 27.73 -1.88
N SER A 6 2.34 28.48 -0.89
CA SER A 6 3.47 29.40 -1.08
C SER A 6 4.75 28.67 -1.41
N ILE A 7 5.02 27.52 -0.76
CA ILE A 7 6.20 26.70 -1.05
C ILE A 7 6.15 26.18 -2.49
N GLU A 8 5.03 25.62 -2.93
CA GLU A 8 4.88 25.12 -4.32
C GLU A 8 5.17 26.21 -5.34
N LYS A 9 4.64 27.42 -5.14
CA LYS A 9 4.91 28.54 -6.05
C LYS A 9 6.39 28.89 -6.14
N THR A 10 7.12 28.84 -5.02
CA THR A 10 8.57 29.06 -5.02
C THR A 10 9.30 27.90 -5.69
N LEU A 11 8.91 26.64 -5.43
CA LEU A 11 9.49 25.46 -6.08
C LEU A 11 9.32 25.51 -7.59
N GLU A 12 8.14 25.89 -8.09
CA GLU A 12 7.88 26.09 -9.52
C GLU A 12 8.80 27.16 -10.12
N SER A 13 8.97 28.29 -9.41
CA SER A 13 9.88 29.36 -9.83
C SER A 13 11.33 28.90 -9.88
N ILE A 14 11.78 28.09 -8.92
CA ILE A 14 13.15 27.56 -8.91
C ILE A 14 13.31 26.56 -10.06
N LYS A 15 12.37 25.61 -10.23
CA LYS A 15 12.38 24.60 -11.30
C LYS A 15 12.49 25.24 -12.68
N ALA A 16 11.81 26.35 -12.91
CA ALA A 16 11.87 27.10 -14.17
C ALA A 16 13.27 27.66 -14.49
N VAL A 17 14.11 27.91 -13.48
CA VAL A 17 15.48 28.41 -13.63
C VAL A 17 16.50 27.27 -13.72
N VAL A 18 16.37 26.26 -12.85
CA VAL A 18 17.36 25.18 -12.74
C VAL A 18 17.13 24.02 -13.71
N GLY A 19 15.93 23.90 -14.30
CA GLY A 19 15.58 22.84 -15.23
C GLY A 19 15.50 21.45 -14.57
N ASP A 20 15.83 20.41 -15.35
CA ASP A 20 15.93 19.05 -14.82
C ASP A 20 17.22 18.88 -14.02
N ASN A 21 17.06 18.92 -12.70
CA ASN A 21 18.13 18.82 -11.73
C ASN A 21 17.69 17.88 -10.60
N LYS A 22 18.34 16.72 -10.51
CA LYS A 22 18.03 15.67 -9.54
C LYS A 22 18.13 16.13 -8.08
N ASP A 23 19.05 17.04 -7.77
CA ASP A 23 19.29 17.49 -6.40
C ASP A 23 18.15 18.43 -5.97
N PHE A 24 17.72 19.30 -6.89
CA PHE A 24 16.53 20.12 -6.69
C PHE A 24 15.25 19.27 -6.59
N ASP A 25 15.09 18.27 -7.45
CA ASP A 25 13.91 17.39 -7.41
C ASP A 25 13.80 16.67 -6.06
N ARG A 26 14.93 16.13 -5.56
CA ARG A 26 15.03 15.55 -4.21
C ARG A 26 14.60 16.56 -3.13
N PHE A 27 15.18 17.75 -3.13
CA PHE A 27 14.84 18.80 -2.16
C PHE A 27 13.36 19.17 -2.20
N SER A 28 12.76 19.22 -3.40
CA SER A 28 11.34 19.56 -3.57
C SER A 28 10.43 18.57 -2.84
N HIS A 29 10.77 17.29 -2.82
CA HIS A 29 10.03 16.26 -2.08
C HIS A 29 10.29 16.35 -0.57
N GLU A 30 11.54 16.52 -0.16
CA GLU A 30 11.91 16.64 1.26
C GLU A 30 11.21 17.83 1.93
N ILE A 31 11.16 19.00 1.27
CA ILE A 31 10.51 20.18 1.83
C ILE A 31 8.99 20.08 1.84
N ARG A 32 8.37 19.41 0.85
CA ARG A 32 6.94 19.11 0.84
C ARG A 32 6.55 18.23 2.03
N ILE A 33 7.28 17.14 2.26
CA ILE A 33 7.02 16.24 3.40
C ILE A 33 7.21 17.00 4.71
N ALA A 34 8.30 17.77 4.85
CA ALA A 34 8.55 18.57 6.04
C ALA A 34 7.39 19.54 6.34
N GLN A 35 6.89 20.25 5.33
CA GLN A 35 5.77 21.18 5.48
C GLN A 35 4.47 20.44 5.82
N ARG A 36 4.13 19.35 5.12
CA ARG A 36 2.95 18.53 5.42
C ARG A 36 2.97 17.99 6.85
N TYR A 37 4.14 17.59 7.33
CA TYR A 37 4.31 17.11 8.71
C TYR A 37 4.06 18.22 9.74
N ILE A 38 4.56 19.44 9.49
CA ILE A 38 4.26 20.60 10.33
C ILE A 38 2.78 20.94 10.32
N ASP A 39 2.12 20.88 9.16
CA ASP A 39 0.69 21.18 9.05
C ASP A 39 -0.17 20.11 9.77
N ALA A 40 0.28 18.85 9.77
CA ALA A 40 -0.34 17.76 10.53
C ALA A 40 -0.09 17.84 12.05
N LYS A 41 0.95 18.57 12.47
CA LYS A 41 1.37 18.76 13.88
C LYS A 41 1.59 20.25 14.19
N PRO A 42 0.51 21.06 14.28
CA PRO A 42 0.62 22.51 14.43
C PRO A 42 1.43 22.97 15.65
N GLU A 43 1.53 22.13 16.69
CA GLU A 43 2.36 22.36 17.87
C GLU A 43 3.86 22.52 17.54
N ASN A 44 4.34 21.90 16.46
CA ASN A 44 5.73 21.95 16.04
C ASN A 44 6.04 23.17 15.15
N LYS A 45 4.99 23.85 14.65
CA LYS A 45 5.11 24.97 13.72
C LYS A 45 6.01 26.12 14.22
N PRO A 46 5.95 26.56 15.49
CA PRO A 46 6.85 27.61 16.00
C PRO A 46 8.33 27.23 15.93
N ALA A 47 8.65 25.95 16.15
CA ALA A 47 10.03 25.46 16.18
C ALA A 47 10.57 25.18 14.77
N TRP A 48 9.76 24.58 13.90
CA TRP A 48 10.24 24.05 12.62
C TRP A 48 9.83 24.86 11.39
N GLY A 49 8.77 25.67 11.47
CA GLY A 49 8.39 26.59 10.40
C GLY A 49 9.55 27.51 9.95
N PRO A 50 10.33 28.10 10.87
CA PRO A 50 11.48 28.92 10.48
C PRO A 50 12.61 28.12 9.81
N LEU A 51 12.71 26.81 10.05
CA LEU A 51 13.72 25.95 9.41
C LEU A 51 13.34 25.68 7.95
N VAL A 52 12.06 25.39 7.70
CA VAL A 52 11.51 25.23 6.34
C VAL A 52 11.67 26.51 5.54
N ASP A 53 11.28 27.66 6.10
CA ASP A 53 11.42 28.97 5.44
C ASP A 53 12.90 29.23 5.06
N LYS A 54 13.84 29.00 5.99
CA LYS A 54 15.28 29.20 5.73
C LYS A 54 15.85 28.22 4.69
N ALA A 55 15.42 26.97 4.72
CA ALA A 55 15.85 25.96 3.75
C ALA A 55 15.40 26.34 2.34
N LEU A 56 14.14 26.78 2.19
CA LEU A 56 13.59 27.26 0.92
C LEU A 56 14.31 28.51 0.42
N GLU A 57 14.48 29.52 1.29
CA GLU A 57 15.19 30.76 0.96
C GLU A 57 16.63 30.49 0.50
N HIS A 58 17.34 29.56 1.15
CA HIS A 58 18.72 29.20 0.79
C HIS A 58 18.82 28.61 -0.62
N VAL A 59 17.95 27.65 -0.94
CA VAL A 59 17.90 27.02 -2.28
C VAL A 59 17.42 28.02 -3.33
N GLU A 60 16.46 28.88 -2.99
CA GLU A 60 15.99 29.94 -3.88
C GLU A 60 17.11 30.93 -4.22
N MET A 61 17.87 31.39 -3.22
CA MET A 61 19.01 32.29 -3.43
C MET A 61 20.10 31.66 -4.28
N GLU A 62 20.41 30.37 -4.07
CA GLU A 62 21.40 29.67 -4.87
C GLU A 62 20.98 29.59 -6.35
N SER A 63 19.73 29.23 -6.61
CA SER A 63 19.23 29.06 -7.98
C SER A 63 19.31 30.32 -8.84
N ARG A 64 19.36 31.51 -8.22
CA ARG A 64 19.46 32.81 -8.91
C ARG A 64 20.90 33.23 -9.24
N LYS A 65 21.91 32.47 -8.83
CA LYS A 65 23.32 32.77 -9.13
C LYS A 65 23.65 32.46 -10.60
N THR A 66 24.68 33.10 -11.12
CA THR A 66 25.18 32.90 -12.50
C THR A 66 25.70 31.47 -12.74
N SER A 67 26.21 30.84 -11.69
CA SER A 67 26.65 29.44 -11.70
C SER A 67 26.15 28.77 -10.41
N PRO A 68 24.91 28.28 -10.38
CA PRO A 68 24.31 27.73 -9.16
C PRO A 68 24.94 26.38 -8.81
N ASP A 69 25.33 26.22 -7.55
CA ASP A 69 25.73 24.92 -6.99
C ASP A 69 24.56 24.30 -6.22
N MET A 70 23.63 23.71 -6.97
CA MET A 70 22.41 23.13 -6.39
C MET A 70 22.70 22.00 -5.42
N LYS A 71 23.75 21.21 -5.68
CA LYS A 71 24.11 20.10 -4.80
C LYS A 71 24.48 20.62 -3.40
N SER A 72 25.42 21.57 -3.32
CA SER A 72 25.83 22.14 -2.05
C SER A 72 24.70 22.92 -1.35
N ALA A 73 23.83 23.59 -2.12
CA ALA A 73 22.67 24.27 -1.52
C ALA A 73 21.68 23.30 -0.90
N VAL A 74 21.40 22.18 -1.58
CA VAL A 74 20.50 21.14 -1.09
C VAL A 74 21.08 20.44 0.15
N GLU A 75 22.38 20.09 0.16
CA GLU A 75 23.04 19.53 1.35
C GLU A 75 22.95 20.47 2.58
N ASN A 76 23.06 21.79 2.36
CA ASN A 76 22.87 22.77 3.43
C ASN A 76 21.41 22.87 3.89
N ALA A 77 20.47 22.80 2.95
CA ALA A 77 19.04 22.79 3.26
C ALA A 77 18.63 21.54 4.04
N GLU A 78 19.16 20.37 3.68
CA GLU A 78 18.98 19.10 4.42
C GLU A 78 19.49 19.21 5.86
N ASN A 79 20.64 19.85 6.09
CA ASN A 79 21.14 20.10 7.44
C ASN A 79 20.21 21.00 8.27
N LEU A 80 19.54 21.98 7.64
CA LEU A 80 18.53 22.80 8.31
C LEU A 80 17.26 22.01 8.64
N LEU A 81 16.87 21.09 7.75
CA LEU A 81 15.69 20.23 7.91
C LEU A 81 15.95 18.99 8.78
N ALA A 82 17.20 18.69 9.14
CA ALA A 82 17.58 17.50 9.89
C ALA A 82 16.74 17.23 11.16
N PRO A 83 16.38 18.23 12.01
CA PRO A 83 15.51 17.99 13.16
C PRO A 83 14.12 17.45 12.80
N ILE A 84 13.56 17.90 11.66
CA ILE A 84 12.28 17.42 11.13
C ILE A 84 12.45 16.00 10.58
N GLY A 85 13.57 15.75 9.88
CA GLY A 85 13.93 14.43 9.36
C GLY A 85 14.07 13.38 10.46
N GLU A 86 14.68 13.71 11.60
CA GLU A 86 14.77 12.78 12.75
C GLU A 86 13.39 12.44 13.32
N ALA A 87 12.49 13.42 13.43
CA ALA A 87 11.11 13.17 13.87
C ALA A 87 10.31 12.33 12.86
N LEU A 88 10.49 12.56 11.56
CA LEU A 88 9.86 11.76 10.50
C LEU A 88 10.33 10.30 10.51
N LYS A 89 11.59 10.03 10.87
CA LYS A 89 12.14 8.67 10.99
C LYS A 89 11.58 7.88 12.17
N GLU A 90 10.79 8.50 13.07
CA GLU A 90 10.03 7.77 14.08
C GLU A 90 8.83 7.01 13.49
N TYR A 91 8.42 7.33 12.25
CA TYR A 91 7.36 6.66 11.53
C TYR A 91 7.88 5.53 10.66
N THR A 92 7.04 4.51 10.45
CA THR A 92 7.32 3.39 9.54
C THR A 92 6.26 3.35 8.45
N ILE A 93 6.72 3.33 7.20
CA ILE A 93 5.86 3.12 6.03
C ILE A 93 5.96 1.66 5.64
N TYR A 94 4.82 0.97 5.57
CA TYR A 94 4.72 -0.39 5.07
C TYR A 94 4.22 -0.34 3.63
N CYS A 95 5.08 -0.67 2.67
CA CYS A 95 4.71 -0.82 1.27
C CYS A 95 4.40 -2.30 1.00
N VAL A 96 3.15 -2.62 0.69
CA VAL A 96 2.71 -4.00 0.44
C VAL A 96 2.51 -4.20 -1.06
N GLY A 97 3.38 -4.99 -1.69
CA GLY A 97 3.20 -5.38 -3.08
C GLY A 97 2.03 -6.35 -3.20
N HIS A 98 1.10 -6.09 -4.12
CA HIS A 98 -0.01 -7.00 -4.42
C HIS A 98 -0.41 -6.85 -5.90
N ALA A 99 -1.23 -7.78 -6.40
CA ALA A 99 -1.83 -7.65 -7.71
C ALA A 99 -3.27 -8.16 -7.66
N HIS A 100 -4.21 -7.23 -7.77
CA HIS A 100 -5.63 -7.53 -7.92
C HIS A 100 -5.89 -8.10 -9.34
N ILE A 101 -6.52 -9.27 -9.41
CA ILE A 101 -6.85 -9.92 -10.68
C ILE A 101 -8.34 -10.26 -10.65
N ASP A 102 -9.13 -9.67 -11.53
CA ASP A 102 -10.52 -10.10 -11.71
C ASP A 102 -10.56 -11.49 -12.34
N MET A 103 -11.30 -12.41 -11.72
CA MET A 103 -11.43 -13.78 -12.25
C MET A 103 -12.18 -13.82 -13.57
N ASN A 104 -13.21 -12.99 -13.72
CA ASN A 104 -14.02 -12.88 -14.93
C ASN A 104 -14.67 -11.48 -14.99
N TRP A 105 -13.95 -10.50 -15.56
CA TRP A 105 -14.49 -9.15 -15.76
C TRP A 105 -14.65 -8.84 -17.25
N MET A 106 -13.68 -8.17 -17.87
CA MET A 106 -13.66 -7.91 -19.31
C MET A 106 -13.06 -9.08 -20.12
N TRP A 107 -12.80 -10.20 -19.46
CA TRP A 107 -12.19 -11.40 -20.02
C TRP A 107 -12.70 -12.67 -19.34
N ASN A 108 -12.47 -13.83 -19.97
CA ASN A 108 -12.91 -15.12 -19.46
C ASN A 108 -11.79 -15.82 -18.69
N TRP A 109 -12.09 -17.01 -18.19
CA TRP A 109 -11.16 -17.79 -17.37
C TRP A 109 -9.80 -18.09 -18.06
N PRO A 110 -9.74 -18.47 -19.35
CA PRO A 110 -8.45 -18.69 -20.01
C PRO A 110 -7.56 -17.45 -20.01
N GLU A 111 -8.13 -16.26 -20.21
CA GLU A 111 -7.37 -15.02 -20.11
C GLU A 111 -6.93 -14.75 -18.66
N THR A 112 -7.76 -15.04 -17.66
CA THR A 112 -7.36 -14.96 -16.24
C THR A 112 -6.16 -15.85 -15.93
N VAL A 113 -6.13 -17.08 -16.47
CA VAL A 113 -4.96 -17.96 -16.34
C VAL A 113 -3.73 -17.32 -16.98
N SER A 114 -3.86 -16.71 -18.16
CA SER A 114 -2.76 -15.99 -18.82
C SER A 114 -2.27 -14.79 -17.99
N VAL A 115 -3.18 -13.96 -17.49
CA VAL A 115 -2.85 -12.80 -16.64
C VAL A 115 -2.15 -13.26 -15.36
N THR A 116 -2.64 -14.34 -14.75
CA THR A 116 -2.03 -14.97 -13.57
C THR A 116 -0.60 -15.41 -13.86
N ASN A 117 -0.36 -16.07 -15.00
CA ASN A 117 0.99 -16.46 -15.44
C ASN A 117 1.93 -15.26 -15.55
N ASP A 118 1.51 -14.24 -16.29
CA ASP A 118 2.36 -13.10 -16.63
C ASP A 118 2.66 -12.26 -15.38
N THR A 119 1.66 -12.07 -14.52
CA THR A 119 1.80 -11.36 -13.25
C THR A 119 2.76 -12.09 -12.33
N PHE A 120 2.56 -13.38 -12.11
CA PHE A 120 3.33 -14.15 -11.14
C PHE A 120 4.77 -14.38 -11.61
N SER A 121 4.97 -14.56 -12.91
CA SER A 121 6.33 -14.64 -13.50
C SER A 121 7.08 -13.31 -13.37
N THR A 122 6.38 -12.18 -13.51
CA THR A 122 6.97 -10.85 -13.31
C THR A 122 7.34 -10.62 -11.85
N VAL A 123 6.44 -10.99 -10.92
CA VAL A 123 6.68 -10.93 -9.48
C VAL A 123 7.90 -11.76 -9.08
N ASP A 124 8.06 -12.97 -9.63
CA ASP A 124 9.25 -13.81 -9.37
C ASP A 124 10.56 -13.13 -9.76
N ARG A 125 10.59 -12.50 -10.95
CA ARG A 125 11.73 -11.71 -11.40
C ARG A 125 12.00 -10.50 -10.51
N LEU A 126 10.96 -9.81 -10.05
CA LEU A 126 11.10 -8.68 -9.14
C LEU A 126 11.68 -9.12 -7.78
N MET A 127 11.30 -10.30 -7.29
CA MET A 127 11.89 -10.87 -6.07
C MET A 127 13.38 -11.22 -6.23
N ASP A 128 13.82 -11.58 -7.44
CA ASP A 128 15.25 -11.80 -7.72
C ASP A 128 16.04 -10.48 -7.80
N GLU A 129 15.44 -9.44 -8.37
CA GLU A 129 16.06 -8.12 -8.54
C GLU A 129 16.08 -7.30 -7.23
N PHE A 130 15.03 -7.43 -6.42
CA PHE A 130 14.82 -6.68 -5.19
C PHE A 130 14.61 -7.65 -4.00
N PRO A 131 15.67 -8.07 -3.28
CA PRO A 131 15.58 -9.10 -2.24
C PRO A 131 14.64 -8.79 -1.07
N ASP A 132 14.39 -7.50 -0.82
CA ASP A 132 13.46 -7.03 0.24
C ASP A 132 12.00 -6.95 -0.23
N PHE A 133 11.74 -7.12 -1.54
CA PHE A 133 10.39 -7.07 -2.09
C PHE A 133 9.54 -8.24 -1.59
N LYS A 134 8.32 -7.91 -1.13
CA LYS A 134 7.31 -8.87 -0.69
C LYS A 134 6.06 -8.71 -1.54
N PHE A 135 5.44 -9.85 -1.83
CA PHE A 135 4.20 -9.89 -2.61
C PHE A 135 3.12 -10.64 -1.83
N SER A 136 1.96 -10.00 -1.68
CA SER A 136 0.75 -10.55 -1.10
C SER A 136 -0.26 -10.91 -2.19
N GLN A 137 -0.88 -12.09 -2.09
CA GLN A 137 -1.98 -12.47 -2.99
C GLN A 137 -3.18 -13.09 -2.24
N SER A 138 -4.34 -12.48 -2.48
CA SER A 138 -5.62 -12.56 -1.75
C SER A 138 -6.61 -13.59 -2.29
N GLN A 139 -6.42 -14.13 -3.50
CA GLN A 139 -7.42 -14.97 -4.15
C GLN A 139 -6.98 -16.43 -4.28
N ALA A 140 -7.70 -17.37 -3.65
CA ALA A 140 -7.40 -18.81 -3.75
C ALA A 140 -7.45 -19.35 -5.19
N SER A 141 -8.37 -18.81 -6.00
CA SER A 141 -8.58 -19.16 -7.40
C SER A 141 -7.33 -18.97 -8.25
N THR A 142 -6.48 -17.98 -7.96
CA THR A 142 -5.23 -17.76 -8.69
C THR A 142 -4.22 -18.89 -8.45
N TYR A 143 -4.17 -19.42 -7.22
CA TYR A 143 -3.35 -20.58 -6.89
C TYR A 143 -3.91 -21.86 -7.52
N LEU A 144 -5.25 -21.99 -7.61
CA LEU A 144 -5.87 -23.09 -8.34
C LEU A 144 -5.51 -23.01 -9.84
N ALA A 145 -5.64 -21.84 -10.45
CA ALA A 145 -5.27 -21.62 -11.85
C ALA A 145 -3.80 -22.00 -12.10
N ALA A 146 -2.89 -21.57 -11.22
CA ALA A 146 -1.50 -21.94 -11.31
C ALA A 146 -1.29 -23.46 -11.20
N LYS A 147 -1.94 -24.10 -10.22
CA LYS A 147 -1.85 -25.55 -10.02
C LYS A 147 -2.34 -26.35 -11.23
N GLU A 148 -3.47 -25.97 -11.82
CA GLU A 148 -4.12 -26.73 -12.88
C GLU A 148 -3.50 -26.51 -14.25
N TYR A 149 -3.04 -25.28 -14.53
CA TYR A 149 -2.65 -24.87 -15.88
C TYR A 149 -1.19 -24.42 -16.02
N LEU A 150 -0.52 -24.06 -14.90
CA LEU A 150 0.81 -23.44 -14.90
C LEU A 150 1.75 -24.12 -13.89
N PRO A 151 2.09 -25.42 -14.05
CA PRO A 151 2.79 -26.20 -13.03
C PRO A 151 4.15 -25.60 -12.61
N GLU A 152 4.87 -24.98 -13.55
CA GLU A 152 6.15 -24.30 -13.25
C GLU A 152 5.95 -23.08 -12.35
N VAL A 153 4.94 -22.25 -12.64
CA VAL A 153 4.56 -21.09 -11.82
C VAL A 153 4.09 -21.55 -10.44
N TYR A 154 3.33 -22.64 -10.35
CA TYR A 154 2.87 -23.18 -9.08
C TYR A 154 4.03 -23.64 -8.19
N GLU A 155 5.02 -24.37 -8.73
CA GLU A 155 6.21 -24.76 -7.98
C GLU A 155 7.06 -23.55 -7.57
N MET A 156 7.17 -22.54 -8.44
CA MET A 156 7.79 -21.26 -8.10
C MET A 156 7.10 -20.61 -6.89
N ILE A 157 5.77 -20.50 -6.90
CA ILE A 157 5.00 -19.93 -5.78
C ILE A 157 5.27 -20.70 -4.50
N ARG A 158 5.22 -22.05 -4.53
CA ARG A 158 5.51 -22.89 -3.35
C ARG A 158 6.90 -22.62 -2.78
N ARG A 159 7.90 -22.42 -3.65
CA ARG A 159 9.27 -22.04 -3.25
C ARG A 159 9.28 -20.65 -2.61
N ARG A 160 8.70 -19.64 -3.25
CA ARG A 160 8.67 -18.25 -2.73
C ARG A 160 7.90 -18.11 -1.42
N ILE A 161 6.86 -18.90 -1.20
CA ILE A 161 6.15 -18.98 0.09
C ILE A 161 7.08 -19.51 1.19
N LYS A 162 7.88 -20.54 0.91
CA LYS A 162 8.85 -21.09 1.89
C LYS A 162 10.00 -20.12 2.18
N GLU A 163 10.44 -19.38 1.17
CA GLU A 163 11.45 -18.31 1.30
C GLU A 163 10.90 -17.08 2.05
N GLY A 164 9.57 -16.95 2.18
CA GLY A 164 8.91 -15.83 2.84
C GLY A 164 8.87 -14.55 2.00
N GLY A 165 9.13 -14.63 0.69
CA GLY A 165 8.92 -13.53 -0.26
C GLY A 165 7.46 -13.41 -0.69
N TRP A 166 6.76 -14.54 -0.73
CA TRP A 166 5.35 -14.62 -1.13
C TRP A 166 4.44 -14.84 0.08
N GLU A 167 3.59 -13.87 0.34
CA GLU A 167 2.61 -13.85 1.42
C GLU A 167 1.24 -14.26 0.88
N VAL A 168 0.65 -15.28 1.50
CA VAL A 168 -0.70 -15.72 1.16
C VAL A 168 -1.68 -15.01 2.08
N THR A 169 -2.46 -14.09 1.53
CA THR A 169 -3.52 -13.35 2.23
C THR A 169 -4.92 -13.90 1.94
N ALA A 170 -4.99 -14.98 1.16
CA ALA A 170 -6.23 -15.57 0.69
C ALA A 170 -7.03 -16.34 1.75
N ASN A 171 -8.00 -15.67 2.37
CA ASN A 171 -9.07 -16.29 3.16
C ASN A 171 -10.34 -16.56 2.34
N THR A 172 -10.48 -15.94 1.17
CA THR A 172 -11.61 -16.08 0.25
C THR A 172 -11.16 -16.72 -1.07
N TRP A 173 -12.10 -17.42 -1.74
CA TRP A 173 -11.78 -18.13 -2.97
C TRP A 173 -11.48 -17.15 -4.12
N VAL A 174 -12.30 -16.11 -4.15
CA VAL A 174 -12.19 -14.89 -4.94
C VAL A 174 -12.52 -13.75 -4.00
N GLU A 175 -12.05 -12.54 -4.31
CA GLU A 175 -12.52 -11.29 -3.71
C GLU A 175 -14.00 -11.12 -4.09
N CYS A 176 -14.89 -11.56 -3.20
CA CYS A 176 -16.24 -11.98 -3.58
C CYS A 176 -17.31 -10.98 -3.19
N GLU A 177 -18.42 -10.99 -3.92
CA GLU A 177 -19.60 -10.20 -3.57
C GLU A 177 -20.28 -10.71 -2.28
N GLU A 178 -20.34 -9.85 -1.26
CA GLU A 178 -20.83 -10.23 0.08
C GLU A 178 -22.23 -9.69 0.41
N ASN A 179 -22.74 -8.68 -0.29
CA ASN A 179 -24.05 -8.07 -0.01
C ASN A 179 -25.21 -8.95 -0.45
N ILE A 180 -25.02 -9.69 -1.54
CA ILE A 180 -26.04 -10.58 -2.11
C ILE A 180 -25.87 -12.02 -1.64
N ALA A 181 -24.67 -12.39 -1.17
CA ALA A 181 -24.39 -13.71 -0.64
C ALA A 181 -25.15 -13.95 0.68
N SER A 182 -25.74 -15.15 0.81
CA SER A 182 -26.27 -15.58 2.10
C SER A 182 -25.14 -15.90 3.08
N GLY A 183 -25.42 -15.84 4.39
CA GLY A 183 -24.42 -16.16 5.41
C GLY A 183 -23.84 -17.58 5.28
N GLU A 184 -24.62 -18.57 4.83
CA GLU A 184 -24.11 -19.93 4.59
C GLU A 184 -23.10 -19.96 3.44
N ILE A 185 -23.33 -19.18 2.37
CA ILE A 185 -22.39 -19.06 1.25
C ILE A 185 -21.05 -18.50 1.76
N LEU A 186 -21.08 -17.41 2.52
CA LEU A 186 -19.87 -16.79 3.08
C LEU A 186 -19.12 -17.75 4.01
N CYS A 187 -19.84 -18.44 4.91
CA CYS A 187 -19.25 -19.45 5.80
C CYS A 187 -18.58 -20.59 5.01
N ARG A 188 -19.22 -21.08 3.94
CA ARG A 188 -18.67 -22.13 3.08
C ARG A 188 -17.46 -21.65 2.28
N HIS A 189 -17.52 -20.43 1.76
CA HIS A 189 -16.45 -19.80 1.01
C HIS A 189 -15.17 -19.72 1.82
N LEU A 190 -15.26 -19.21 3.05
CA LEU A 190 -14.15 -19.16 4.01
C LEU A 190 -13.65 -20.57 4.38
N LEU A 191 -14.57 -21.49 4.71
CA LEU A 191 -14.21 -22.86 5.11
C LEU A 191 -13.46 -23.60 4.00
N TYR A 192 -13.96 -23.55 2.76
CA TYR A 192 -13.38 -24.28 1.64
C TYR A 192 -12.06 -23.67 1.20
N THR A 193 -11.95 -22.33 1.22
CA THR A 193 -10.67 -21.66 0.97
C THR A 193 -9.60 -22.06 1.99
N LYS A 194 -9.94 -22.03 3.29
CA LYS A 194 -9.00 -22.44 4.35
C LYS A 194 -8.58 -23.90 4.22
N ARG A 195 -9.49 -24.79 3.84
CA ARG A 195 -9.17 -26.20 3.57
C ARG A 195 -8.22 -26.35 2.39
N PHE A 196 -8.47 -25.64 1.30
CA PHE A 196 -7.59 -25.60 0.15
C PHE A 196 -6.19 -25.09 0.54
N MET A 197 -6.08 -23.97 1.23
CA MET A 197 -4.78 -23.44 1.69
C MET A 197 -4.02 -24.43 2.59
N ARG A 198 -4.73 -25.16 3.45
CA ARG A 198 -4.14 -26.24 4.26
C ARG A 198 -3.65 -27.40 3.40
N GLU A 199 -4.45 -27.85 2.44
CA GLU A 199 -4.12 -28.99 1.57
C GLU A 199 -2.94 -28.67 0.65
N GLU A 200 -2.91 -27.46 0.07
CA GLU A 200 -1.87 -27.05 -0.85
C GLU A 200 -0.56 -26.68 -0.13
N PHE A 201 -0.64 -25.87 0.93
CA PHE A 201 0.54 -25.24 1.55
C PHE A 201 0.81 -25.70 2.99
N GLY A 202 0.02 -26.63 3.53
CA GLY A 202 0.20 -27.15 4.89
C GLY A 202 -0.15 -26.15 5.99
N PHE A 203 -0.91 -25.10 5.66
CA PHE A 203 -1.27 -24.07 6.62
C PHE A 203 -2.29 -24.56 7.63
N GLU A 204 -2.18 -24.09 8.88
CA GLU A 204 -3.29 -24.20 9.82
C GLU A 204 -4.50 -23.43 9.28
N LEU A 205 -5.73 -23.92 9.53
CA LEU A 205 -6.97 -23.29 9.03
C LEU A 205 -7.08 -21.81 9.44
N ASP A 206 -6.48 -21.49 10.58
CA ASP A 206 -6.50 -20.18 11.19
C ASP A 206 -5.23 -19.36 10.92
N LYS A 207 -4.32 -19.81 10.06
CA LYS A 207 -3.06 -19.09 9.77
C LYS A 207 -3.31 -17.71 9.19
N ILE A 208 -4.19 -17.62 8.19
CA ILE A 208 -4.48 -16.37 7.48
C ILE A 208 -5.51 -15.59 8.30
N LYS A 209 -5.16 -14.38 8.74
CA LYS A 209 -5.95 -13.56 9.67
C LYS A 209 -6.60 -12.33 9.06
N ILE A 210 -6.32 -12.06 7.79
CA ILE A 210 -6.85 -10.93 7.05
C ILE A 210 -7.87 -11.40 6.04
N ASP A 211 -8.94 -10.65 5.89
CA ASP A 211 -9.83 -10.72 4.74
C ASP A 211 -9.60 -9.47 3.89
N TRP A 212 -9.28 -9.69 2.62
CA TRP A 212 -8.67 -8.71 1.72
C TRP A 212 -9.62 -8.45 0.55
N GLU A 213 -10.40 -7.38 0.64
CA GLU A 213 -11.52 -7.10 -0.26
C GLU A 213 -11.46 -5.65 -0.79
N PRO A 214 -10.42 -5.29 -1.57
CA PRO A 214 -10.21 -3.93 -2.09
C PRO A 214 -11.34 -3.46 -2.99
N ASP A 215 -11.85 -4.33 -3.87
CA ASP A 215 -12.76 -3.94 -4.96
C ASP A 215 -14.23 -4.34 -4.74
N LEU A 216 -14.61 -4.74 -3.53
CA LEU A 216 -16.00 -5.10 -3.20
C LEU A 216 -16.96 -3.89 -3.15
N PHE A 217 -18.12 -3.99 -3.78
CA PHE A 217 -19.11 -2.89 -3.88
C PHE A 217 -20.05 -2.78 -2.68
N GLY A 218 -19.46 -2.59 -1.49
CA GLY A 218 -20.17 -2.38 -0.24
C GLY A 218 -20.04 -3.56 0.72
N HIS A 219 -20.26 -3.27 2.00
CA HIS A 219 -19.81 -4.14 3.09
C HIS A 219 -20.97 -4.44 4.06
N PRO A 220 -21.44 -5.70 4.15
CA PRO A 220 -22.56 -6.04 5.01
C PRO A 220 -22.22 -5.79 6.49
N HIS A 221 -23.04 -5.02 7.21
CA HIS A 221 -22.78 -4.71 8.62
C HIS A 221 -22.72 -5.95 9.56
N THR A 222 -23.16 -7.13 9.09
CA THR A 222 -23.09 -8.41 9.79
C THR A 222 -21.77 -9.16 9.57
N LEU A 223 -20.97 -8.78 8.56
CA LEU A 223 -19.76 -9.48 8.15
C LEU A 223 -18.74 -9.69 9.28
N PRO A 224 -18.47 -8.72 10.18
CA PRO A 224 -17.53 -8.93 11.30
C PRO A 224 -17.88 -10.16 12.17
N GLY A 225 -19.17 -10.50 12.28
CA GLY A 225 -19.63 -11.67 13.02
C GLY A 225 -19.29 -12.99 12.35
N ILE A 226 -19.29 -13.03 11.01
CA ILE A 226 -18.89 -14.22 10.23
C ILE A 226 -17.37 -14.36 10.27
N LEU A 227 -16.64 -13.28 9.97
CA LEU A 227 -15.18 -13.25 9.93
C LEU A 227 -14.55 -13.63 11.27
N ALA A 228 -15.02 -13.05 12.39
CA ALA A 228 -14.50 -13.36 13.70
C ALA A 228 -14.68 -14.85 14.06
N LYS A 229 -15.82 -15.46 13.70
CA LYS A 229 -16.08 -16.90 13.92
C LYS A 229 -15.25 -17.80 13.01
N ALA A 230 -14.84 -17.30 11.85
CA ALA A 230 -13.88 -17.95 10.96
C ALA A 230 -12.40 -17.68 11.34
N GLY A 231 -12.15 -17.07 12.50
CA GLY A 231 -10.80 -16.81 13.00
C GLY A 231 -10.07 -15.66 12.30
N VAL A 232 -10.76 -14.87 11.46
CA VAL A 232 -10.26 -13.65 10.81
C VAL A 232 -10.29 -12.50 11.81
N LYS A 233 -9.23 -11.69 11.83
CA LYS A 233 -9.04 -10.57 12.76
C LYS A 233 -8.96 -9.22 12.09
N PHE A 234 -8.52 -9.18 10.83
CA PHE A 234 -8.26 -7.96 10.08
C PHE A 234 -9.12 -7.93 8.83
N TYR A 235 -9.55 -6.74 8.45
CA TYR A 235 -10.33 -6.50 7.24
C TYR A 235 -9.68 -5.36 6.44
N TYR A 236 -9.38 -5.59 5.17
CA TYR A 236 -8.81 -4.59 4.27
C TYR A 236 -9.82 -4.31 3.15
N PHE A 237 -10.10 -3.03 2.89
CA PHE A 237 -11.05 -2.62 1.86
C PHE A 237 -10.79 -1.20 1.38
N CYS A 238 -11.22 -0.87 0.17
CA CYS A 238 -11.09 0.48 -0.39
C CYS A 238 -12.44 1.12 -0.74
N ARG A 239 -13.39 0.33 -1.23
CA ARG A 239 -14.71 0.84 -1.64
C ARG A 239 -15.68 0.96 -0.47
N GLY A 240 -16.53 1.98 -0.48
CA GLY A 240 -17.57 2.15 0.54
C GLY A 240 -17.05 2.63 1.91
N GLY A 241 -15.80 3.09 1.98
CA GLY A 241 -15.19 3.74 3.13
C GLY A 241 -15.95 4.97 3.60
N LYS A 242 -15.85 5.26 4.91
CA LYS A 242 -16.47 6.45 5.54
C LYS A 242 -15.45 7.49 6.01
N GLY A 243 -14.19 7.33 5.61
CA GLY A 243 -13.10 8.28 5.90
C GLY A 243 -12.36 8.02 7.20
N HIS A 244 -12.62 6.91 7.89
CA HIS A 244 -11.82 6.46 9.04
C HIS A 244 -10.80 5.42 8.58
N ARG A 245 -9.50 5.71 8.67
CA ARG A 245 -8.44 4.83 8.14
C ARG A 245 -8.29 3.50 8.88
N LEU A 246 -8.36 3.51 10.21
CA LEU A 246 -8.19 2.31 11.03
C LEU A 246 -9.22 2.33 12.16
N PHE A 247 -10.08 1.32 12.23
CA PHE A 247 -11.16 1.29 13.22
C PHE A 247 -11.63 -0.13 13.55
N TRP A 248 -12.23 -0.31 14.72
CA TRP A 248 -12.94 -1.54 15.05
C TRP A 248 -14.29 -1.56 14.35
N TRP A 249 -14.44 -2.44 13.35
CA TRP A 249 -15.73 -2.67 12.71
C TRP A 249 -16.49 -3.75 13.47
N GLN A 250 -17.64 -3.38 14.05
CA GLN A 250 -18.41 -4.23 14.95
C GLN A 250 -19.78 -4.56 14.38
N SER A 251 -20.13 -5.86 14.38
CA SER A 251 -21.45 -6.37 14.00
C SER A 251 -22.49 -6.24 15.12
N PRO A 252 -23.80 -6.43 14.84
CA PRO A 252 -24.85 -6.39 15.85
C PRO A 252 -24.64 -7.36 17.02
N ASP A 253 -24.04 -8.52 16.75
CA ASP A 253 -23.71 -9.55 17.76
C ASP A 253 -22.47 -9.22 18.60
N LYS A 254 -21.93 -8.00 18.49
CA LYS A 254 -20.74 -7.47 19.20
C LYS A 254 -19.41 -8.08 18.79
N SER A 255 -19.39 -9.02 17.83
CA SER A 255 -18.15 -9.45 17.19
C SER A 255 -17.51 -8.26 16.47
N ARG A 256 -16.17 -8.26 16.39
CA ARG A 256 -15.42 -7.17 15.76
C ARG A 256 -14.19 -7.68 15.03
N VAL A 257 -13.85 -6.99 13.96
CA VAL A 257 -12.57 -7.09 13.24
C VAL A 257 -11.92 -5.71 13.19
N LEU A 258 -10.59 -5.66 13.12
CA LEU A 258 -9.86 -4.41 12.91
C LEU A 258 -9.83 -4.12 11.42
N ALA A 259 -10.53 -3.07 10.99
CA ALA A 259 -10.68 -2.71 9.60
C ALA A 259 -9.71 -1.58 9.22
N PHE A 260 -9.08 -1.72 8.06
CA PHE A 260 -8.28 -0.70 7.41
C PHE A 260 -8.97 -0.24 6.12
N ASP A 261 -9.37 1.02 6.10
CA ASP A 261 -10.02 1.70 4.98
C ASP A 261 -8.96 2.40 4.14
N ASP A 262 -8.67 1.82 2.99
CA ASP A 262 -7.69 2.34 2.05
C ASP A 262 -8.30 3.17 0.91
N ALA A 263 -9.50 3.72 1.11
CA ALA A 263 -10.16 4.59 0.12
C ALA A 263 -9.36 5.83 -0.27
N VAL A 264 -8.41 6.27 0.57
CA VAL A 264 -7.65 7.50 0.34
C VAL A 264 -6.47 7.28 -0.60
N LEU A 265 -5.65 6.24 -0.38
CA LEU A 265 -4.49 5.94 -1.25
C LEU A 265 -4.87 5.01 -2.40
N TRP A 266 -5.95 4.25 -2.22
CA TRP A 266 -6.42 3.23 -3.15
C TRP A 266 -5.48 2.02 -3.23
N TYR A 267 -6.03 0.85 -3.57
CA TYR A 267 -5.24 -0.37 -3.68
C TYR A 267 -4.26 -0.33 -4.87
N ASN A 268 -4.48 0.51 -5.88
CA ASN A 268 -3.52 0.76 -6.96
C ASN A 268 -2.64 2.00 -6.70
N GLY A 269 -2.43 2.35 -5.42
CA GLY A 269 -1.62 3.51 -5.04
C GLY A 269 -0.21 3.46 -5.62
N GLU A 270 0.35 4.63 -5.90
CA GLU A 270 1.72 4.76 -6.40
C GLU A 270 2.70 4.98 -5.25
N ILE A 271 3.88 4.36 -5.34
CA ILE A 271 4.98 4.66 -4.44
C ILE A 271 5.78 5.83 -5.02
N THR A 272 5.55 7.03 -4.48
CA THR A 272 6.25 8.24 -4.89
C THR A 272 7.06 8.80 -3.72
N PRO A 273 8.06 9.67 -3.98
CA PRO A 273 8.75 10.39 -2.92
C PRO A 273 7.88 11.34 -2.10
N ASP A 274 6.60 11.55 -2.45
CA ASP A 274 5.65 12.42 -1.75
C ASP A 274 4.68 11.64 -0.82
N LEU A 275 4.92 10.34 -0.62
CA LEU A 275 4.16 9.45 0.28
C LEU A 275 4.12 9.94 1.73
#